data_AF-A0A139WUG8-F1
#
_entry.id   AF-A0A139WUG8-F1
#
_cell.length_a   1.000
_cell.length_b   1.000
_cell.length_c   1.000
_cell.angle_alpha   90.00
_cell.angle_beta   90.00
_cell.angle_gamma   90.00
#
_symmetry.space_group_name_H-M   'P 1'
#
loop_
_entity.id
_entity.type
_entity.pdbx_description
1 polymer ?
#
loop_
_entity_poly.entity_id
_entity_poly.type
_entity_poly.pdbx_seq_one_letter_code
_entity_poly.pdbx_strand_id
1 'polypeptide(L)'
;MGKAGNQADKFRIINSKADVPAHYSSDPRFDSLCADPAEGGKIKNKGLREAMAGLETEAQGKIKKPIERGPAEIKFYDANGIPYDVKAPPSPSTGARFSFNPQQSGDSIVNQLRKQFPNKNTGKLEPVKVILDATYLNENHYNALWQYLEQNATVDELKHIITINVRF
;
A
#
# COMPACT_ATOMS: atom_id res chain seq x y z
N MET A 1 -8.69 5.65 -13.06
CA MET A 1 -7.83 4.52 -12.67
C MET A 1 -6.38 4.99 -12.63
N GLY A 2 -5.54 4.40 -11.77
CA GLY A 2 -4.10 4.69 -11.78
C GLY A 2 -3.38 4.03 -12.95
N LYS A 3 -2.05 3.96 -12.88
CA LYS A 3 -1.21 3.26 -13.88
C LYS A 3 -0.07 2.48 -13.22
N ALA A 4 0.51 1.57 -13.98
CA ALA A 4 1.77 0.93 -13.60
C ALA A 4 2.90 1.96 -13.47
N GLY A 5 3.78 1.76 -12.49
CA GLY A 5 4.96 2.61 -12.32
C GLY A 5 6.17 2.14 -13.12
N ASN A 6 6.16 0.91 -13.64
CA ASN A 6 7.21 0.31 -14.46
C ASN A 6 8.60 0.32 -13.78
N GLN A 7 8.64 0.22 -12.44
CA GLN A 7 9.87 0.28 -11.64
C GLN A 7 10.07 -0.99 -10.80
N ALA A 8 9.91 -2.17 -11.42
CA ALA A 8 10.05 -3.47 -10.75
C ALA A 8 11.39 -3.62 -10.00
N ASP A 9 12.48 -3.16 -10.60
CA ASP A 9 13.83 -3.24 -10.02
C ASP A 9 13.97 -2.44 -8.73
N LYS A 10 13.13 -1.41 -8.53
CA LYS A 10 13.15 -0.58 -7.33
C LYS A 10 12.53 -1.27 -6.10
N PHE A 11 11.82 -2.39 -6.26
CA PHE A 11 11.19 -3.06 -5.12
C PHE A 11 12.21 -3.54 -4.07
N ARG A 12 13.36 -3.99 -4.54
CA ARG A 12 14.43 -4.57 -3.72
C ARG A 12 15.50 -3.57 -3.31
N ILE A 13 15.44 -2.31 -3.76
CA ILE A 13 16.47 -1.33 -3.40
C ILE A 13 16.23 -0.73 -2.01
N ILE A 14 14.99 -0.68 -1.55
CA ILE A 14 14.66 -0.20 -0.20
C ILE A 14 14.95 -1.30 0.82
N ASN A 15 16.18 -1.31 1.36
CA ASN A 15 16.64 -2.29 2.35
C ASN A 15 16.95 -1.67 3.72
N SER A 16 17.04 -0.35 3.78
CA SER A 16 17.31 0.42 4.98
C SER A 16 16.69 1.81 4.84
N LYS A 17 16.62 2.55 5.94
CA LYS A 17 16.15 3.96 5.92
C LYS A 17 17.01 4.83 5.00
N ALA A 18 18.30 4.53 4.84
CA ALA A 18 19.20 5.29 3.98
C ALA A 18 18.86 5.15 2.49
N ASP A 19 18.16 4.09 2.09
CA ASP A 19 17.72 3.87 0.70
C ASP A 19 16.43 4.63 0.38
N VAL A 20 15.75 5.16 1.39
CA VAL A 20 14.47 5.86 1.23
C VAL A 20 14.71 7.28 0.69
N PRO A 21 14.00 7.71 -0.35
CA PRO A 21 14.08 9.08 -0.85
C PRO A 21 13.85 10.13 0.24
N ALA A 22 14.67 11.18 0.23
CA ALA A 22 14.72 12.17 1.31
C ALA A 22 13.37 12.83 1.61
N HIS A 23 12.53 13.05 0.59
CA HIS A 23 11.19 13.65 0.79
C HIS A 23 10.22 12.77 1.57
N TYR A 24 10.48 11.46 1.69
CA TYR A 24 9.76 10.60 2.63
C TYR A 24 10.48 10.49 3.96
N SER A 25 11.79 10.23 3.95
CA SER A 25 12.56 9.95 5.18
C SER A 25 12.72 11.17 6.08
N SER A 26 12.54 12.39 5.54
CA SER A 26 12.54 13.64 6.30
C SER A 26 11.19 14.00 6.91
N ASP A 27 10.11 13.27 6.60
CA ASP A 27 8.84 13.46 7.32
C ASP A 27 9.07 13.11 8.80
N PRO A 28 8.73 14.00 9.75
CA PRO A 28 8.97 13.76 11.17
C PRO A 28 8.22 12.53 11.71
N ARG A 29 7.19 12.05 10.98
CA ARG A 29 6.42 10.85 11.32
C ARG A 29 6.98 9.59 10.66
N PHE A 30 8.01 9.68 9.81
CA PHE A 30 8.44 8.54 8.99
C PHE A 30 8.77 7.30 9.82
N ASP A 31 9.54 7.44 10.91
CA ASP A 31 9.92 6.31 11.75
C ASP A 31 8.72 5.68 12.47
N SER A 32 7.76 6.49 12.93
CA SER A 32 6.55 5.97 13.58
C SER A 32 5.60 5.30 12.60
N LEU A 33 5.53 5.78 11.35
CA LEU A 33 4.78 5.14 10.26
C LEU A 33 5.39 3.81 9.81
N CYS A 34 6.71 3.64 9.99
CA CYS A 34 7.43 2.41 9.63
C CYS A 34 7.35 1.32 10.70
N ALA A 35 7.10 1.68 11.96
CA ALA A 35 7.09 0.76 13.09
C ALA A 35 5.88 -0.19 13.02
N ASP A 36 6.11 -1.47 12.75
CA ASP A 36 5.02 -2.45 12.61
C ASP A 36 4.59 -3.00 13.99
N PRO A 37 3.35 -2.72 14.45
CA PRO A 37 2.89 -3.20 15.76
C PRO A 37 2.87 -4.73 15.86
N ALA A 38 2.63 -5.43 14.74
CA ALA A 38 2.64 -6.89 14.70
C ALA A 38 4.02 -7.50 15.03
N GLU A 39 5.08 -6.69 14.94
CA GLU A 39 6.47 -7.07 15.13
C GLU A 39 7.09 -6.39 16.36
N GLY A 40 6.25 -5.88 17.26
CA GLY A 40 6.69 -5.15 18.46
C GLY A 40 7.30 -3.79 18.15
N GLY A 41 6.86 -3.13 17.06
CA GLY A 41 7.35 -1.80 16.65
C GLY A 41 8.67 -1.82 15.87
N LYS A 42 9.16 -3.00 15.47
CA LYS A 42 10.38 -3.11 14.65
C LYS A 42 10.17 -2.51 13.26
N ILE A 43 11.14 -1.73 12.79
CA ILE A 43 11.17 -1.22 11.42
C ILE A 43 11.82 -2.28 10.51
N LYS A 44 11.06 -2.76 9.53
CA LYS A 44 11.52 -3.68 8.49
C LYS A 44 11.40 -3.02 7.11
N ASN A 45 12.08 -3.58 6.10
CA ASN A 45 12.05 -3.09 4.71
C ASN A 45 10.62 -2.95 4.17
N LYS A 46 9.72 -3.86 4.61
CA LYS A 46 8.29 -3.79 4.28
C LYS A 46 7.64 -2.53 4.88
N GLY A 47 7.89 -2.24 6.15
CA GLY A 47 7.38 -1.03 6.83
C GLY A 47 7.86 0.27 6.18
N LEU A 48 9.11 0.31 5.70
CA LEU A 48 9.63 1.45 4.93
C LEU A 48 8.81 1.71 3.66
N ARG A 49 8.56 0.67 2.86
CA ARG A 49 7.74 0.78 1.64
C ARG A 49 6.29 1.13 1.96
N GLU A 50 5.72 0.57 3.03
CA GLU A 50 4.37 0.92 3.49
C GLU A 50 4.28 2.40 3.85
N ALA A 51 5.24 2.94 4.60
CA ALA A 51 5.28 4.35 4.97
C ALA A 51 5.42 5.27 3.75
N MET A 52 6.29 4.91 2.78
CA MET A 52 6.41 5.64 1.52
C MET A 52 5.07 5.70 0.76
N ALA A 53 4.36 4.57 0.65
CA ALA A 53 3.06 4.51 -0.01
C ALA A 53 2.00 5.36 0.71
N GLY A 54 1.96 5.31 2.04
CA GLY A 54 1.07 6.14 2.86
C GLY A 54 1.32 7.63 2.63
N LEU A 55 2.57 8.08 2.80
CA LEU A 55 2.96 9.48 2.63
C LEU A 55 2.75 9.97 1.19
N GLU A 56 3.03 9.15 0.19
CA GLU A 56 2.77 9.52 -1.21
C GLU A 56 1.26 9.69 -1.46
N THR A 57 0.43 8.86 -0.83
CA THR A 57 -1.03 8.98 -0.94
C THR A 57 -1.53 10.30 -0.34
N GLU A 58 -0.94 10.76 0.77
CA GLU A 58 -1.21 12.09 1.33
C GLU A 58 -0.72 13.21 0.42
N ALA A 59 0.51 13.10 -0.08
CA ALA A 59 1.14 14.11 -0.93
C ALA A 59 0.35 14.33 -2.24
N GLN A 60 -0.28 13.27 -2.77
CA GLN A 60 -1.17 13.33 -3.93
C GLN A 60 -2.60 13.82 -3.59
N GLY A 61 -2.89 14.12 -2.33
CA GLY A 61 -4.21 14.61 -1.89
C GLY A 61 -5.33 13.57 -1.98
N LYS A 62 -5.00 12.28 -2.03
CA LYS A 62 -5.97 11.18 -2.24
C LYS A 62 -6.65 10.74 -0.95
N ILE A 63 -6.10 11.09 0.20
CA ILE A 63 -6.64 10.84 1.54
C ILE A 63 -6.46 12.07 2.43
N LYS A 64 -7.19 12.12 3.55
CA LYS A 64 -7.09 13.26 4.47
C LYS A 64 -5.85 13.12 5.36
N LYS A 65 -4.97 14.11 5.31
CA LYS A 65 -3.78 14.20 6.17
C LYS A 65 -4.10 14.73 7.59
N PRO A 66 -3.30 14.40 8.62
CA PRO A 66 -2.20 13.42 8.60
C PRO A 66 -2.70 11.97 8.70
N ILE A 67 -1.96 11.03 8.09
CA ILE A 67 -2.04 9.61 8.39
C ILE A 67 -1.28 9.30 9.66
N GLU A 68 -1.73 8.24 10.31
CA GLU A 68 -1.14 7.68 11.51
C GLU A 68 -1.04 6.17 11.39
N ARG A 69 -0.05 5.56 12.06
CA ARG A 69 0.14 4.11 12.06
C ARG A 69 -1.07 3.42 12.71
N GLY A 70 -1.63 2.44 12.01
CA GLY A 70 -2.69 1.57 12.51
C GLY A 70 -2.15 0.37 13.32
N PRO A 71 -3.03 -0.40 13.99
CA PRO A 71 -2.68 -1.66 14.67
C PRO A 71 -2.25 -2.76 13.68
N ALA A 72 -2.06 -4.01 14.10
CA ALA A 72 -1.50 -5.06 13.25
C ALA A 72 -2.35 -5.39 12.00
N GLU A 73 -3.66 -5.17 12.05
CA GLU A 73 -4.64 -5.60 11.06
C GLU A 73 -4.80 -4.64 9.88
N ILE A 74 -4.39 -3.38 10.05
CA ILE A 74 -4.43 -2.31 9.04
C ILE A 74 -3.10 -1.55 9.06
N LYS A 75 -2.77 -0.79 8.03
CA LYS A 75 -1.50 -0.05 7.99
C LYS A 75 -1.62 1.35 8.55
N PHE A 76 -2.66 2.05 8.15
CA PHE A 76 -2.83 3.44 8.52
C PHE A 76 -4.29 3.78 8.81
N TYR A 77 -4.45 4.81 9.62
CA TYR A 77 -5.64 5.63 9.60
C TYR A 77 -5.33 6.93 8.87
N ASP A 78 -6.29 7.46 8.12
CA ASP A 78 -6.26 8.85 7.71
C ASP A 78 -6.82 9.77 8.82
N ALA A 79 -6.80 11.08 8.62
CA ALA A 79 -7.26 12.02 9.65
C ALA A 79 -8.78 11.98 9.91
N ASN A 80 -9.56 11.37 9.02
CA ASN A 80 -10.98 11.09 9.27
C ASN A 80 -11.17 9.77 10.06
N GLY A 81 -10.08 9.09 10.41
CA GLY A 81 -10.09 7.81 11.11
C GLY A 81 -10.39 6.62 10.21
N ILE A 82 -10.35 6.77 8.89
CA ILE A 82 -10.68 5.70 7.94
C ILE A 82 -9.52 4.70 7.88
N PRO A 83 -9.78 3.39 7.99
CA PRO A 83 -8.75 2.36 7.97
C PRO A 83 -8.25 2.05 6.55
N TYR A 84 -6.93 2.01 6.37
CA TYR A 84 -6.25 1.67 5.13
C TYR A 84 -5.23 0.53 5.32
N ASP A 85 -5.22 -0.43 4.40
CA ASP A 85 -4.10 -1.36 4.19
C ASP A 85 -3.25 -0.94 2.99
N VAL A 86 -2.02 -1.44 2.90
CA VAL A 86 -1.11 -1.19 1.78
C VAL A 86 -0.75 -2.49 1.08
N LYS A 87 -0.87 -2.50 -0.24
CA LYS A 87 -0.42 -3.60 -1.11
C LYS A 87 0.56 -3.06 -2.13
N ALA A 88 1.76 -3.62 -2.16
CA ALA A 88 2.83 -3.25 -3.08
C ALA A 88 3.36 -4.48 -3.82
N PRO A 89 2.55 -5.13 -4.69
CA PRO A 89 2.98 -6.34 -5.37
C PRO A 89 4.05 -6.02 -6.43
N PRO A 90 5.20 -6.72 -6.44
CA PRO A 90 6.23 -6.49 -7.43
C PRO A 90 6.07 -7.38 -8.67
N SER A 91 6.31 -6.80 -9.84
CA SER A 91 6.72 -7.59 -11.01
C SER A 91 8.09 -8.24 -10.75
N PRO A 92 8.37 -9.41 -11.36
CA PRO A 92 9.71 -9.94 -11.48
C PRO A 92 10.65 -8.90 -12.09
N SER A 93 11.75 -8.60 -11.40
CA SER A 93 12.90 -7.86 -11.96
C SER A 93 13.66 -8.75 -12.94
N THR A 94 14.53 -8.15 -13.76
CA THR A 94 15.43 -8.92 -14.63
C THR A 94 16.21 -9.96 -13.80
N GLY A 95 16.19 -11.23 -14.23
CA GLY A 95 16.86 -12.34 -13.53
C GLY A 95 16.14 -12.87 -12.27
N ALA A 96 14.93 -12.38 -11.95
CA ALA A 96 14.15 -12.94 -10.85
C ALA A 96 13.69 -14.38 -11.13
N ARG A 97 13.73 -15.23 -10.11
CA ARG A 97 13.32 -16.65 -10.17
C ARG A 97 11.84 -16.89 -9.82
N PHE A 98 11.01 -15.85 -9.87
CA PHE A 98 9.57 -15.94 -9.60
C PHE A 98 8.79 -15.30 -10.74
N SER A 99 7.54 -15.71 -10.90
CA SER A 99 6.59 -15.10 -11.83
C SER A 99 5.57 -14.28 -11.06
N PHE A 100 5.07 -13.20 -11.67
CA PHE A 100 3.95 -12.48 -11.10
C PHE A 100 2.70 -13.36 -11.09
N ASN A 101 1.99 -13.40 -9.97
CA ASN A 101 0.73 -14.10 -9.84
C ASN A 101 -0.40 -13.08 -9.56
N PRO A 102 -1.24 -12.77 -10.56
CA PRO A 102 -2.34 -11.82 -10.39
C PRO A 102 -3.40 -12.33 -9.40
N GLN A 103 -3.66 -13.64 -9.36
CA GLN A 103 -4.60 -14.23 -8.42
C GLN A 103 -4.12 -14.05 -6.98
N GLN A 104 -2.87 -14.41 -6.67
CA GLN A 104 -2.34 -14.28 -5.31
C GLN A 104 -2.37 -12.81 -4.82
N SER A 105 -1.97 -11.88 -5.68
CA SER A 105 -1.98 -10.45 -5.35
C SER A 105 -3.40 -9.91 -5.23
N GLY A 106 -4.28 -10.33 -6.14
CA GLY A 106 -5.69 -9.97 -6.18
C GLY A 106 -6.46 -10.48 -4.98
N ASP A 107 -6.31 -11.75 -4.61
CA ASP A 107 -6.93 -12.34 -3.42
C ASP A 107 -6.54 -11.59 -2.15
N SER A 108 -5.26 -11.21 -2.02
CA SER A 108 -4.80 -10.41 -0.89
C SER A 108 -5.48 -9.04 -0.80
N ILE A 109 -5.77 -8.41 -1.93
CA ILE A 109 -6.50 -7.13 -2.01
C ILE A 109 -7.98 -7.35 -1.70
N VAL A 110 -8.63 -8.29 -2.39
CA VAL A 110 -10.07 -8.60 -2.24
C VAL A 110 -10.39 -8.99 -0.80
N ASN A 111 -9.58 -9.86 -0.20
CA ASN A 111 -9.75 -10.27 1.20
C ASN A 111 -9.65 -9.10 2.17
N GLN A 112 -8.89 -8.05 1.83
CA GLN A 112 -8.80 -6.87 2.67
C GLN A 112 -10.01 -5.94 2.46
N LEU A 113 -10.45 -5.74 1.22
CA LEU A 113 -11.63 -4.93 0.89
C LEU A 113 -12.92 -5.45 1.54
N ARG A 114 -12.99 -6.76 1.80
CA ARG A 114 -14.11 -7.44 2.47
C ARG A 114 -14.09 -7.33 4.00
N LYS A 115 -13.00 -6.82 4.58
CA LYS A 115 -12.92 -6.61 6.02
C LYS A 115 -13.56 -5.29 6.41
N GLN A 116 -14.06 -5.26 7.62
CA GLN A 116 -14.41 -4.03 8.30
C GLN A 116 -13.45 -3.81 9.47
N PHE A 117 -13.17 -2.55 9.77
CA PHE A 117 -12.38 -2.16 10.92
C PHE A 117 -12.97 -0.91 11.56
N PRO A 118 -12.88 -0.74 12.90
CA PRO A 118 -13.38 0.46 13.55
C PRO A 118 -12.72 1.71 12.98
N ASN A 119 -13.52 2.68 12.57
CA ASN A 119 -13.06 4.03 12.33
C ASN A 119 -12.45 4.57 13.64
N LYS A 120 -11.23 5.10 13.57
CA LYS A 120 -10.50 5.54 14.75
C LYS A 120 -11.22 6.63 15.56
N ASN A 121 -11.93 7.52 14.87
CA ASN A 121 -12.54 8.70 15.47
C ASN A 121 -13.96 8.40 16.00
N THR A 122 -14.68 7.48 15.36
CA THR A 122 -16.10 7.23 15.68
C THR A 122 -16.37 5.85 16.30
N GLY A 123 -15.43 4.91 16.19
CA GLY A 123 -15.58 3.51 16.60
C GLY A 123 -16.51 2.68 15.72
N LYS A 124 -17.16 3.27 14.71
CA LYS A 124 -18.05 2.54 13.79
C LYS A 124 -17.24 1.64 12.87
N LEU A 125 -17.73 0.42 12.63
CA LEU A 125 -17.13 -0.47 11.65
C LEU A 125 -17.31 0.11 10.24
N GLU A 126 -16.20 0.33 9.56
CA GLU A 126 -16.14 0.82 8.18
C GLU A 126 -15.34 -0.15 7.31
N PRO A 127 -15.62 -0.23 5.99
CA PRO A 127 -14.82 -1.05 5.08
C PRO A 127 -13.34 -0.63 5.10
N VAL A 128 -12.44 -1.60 5.13
CA VAL A 128 -11.02 -1.30 4.96
C VAL A 128 -10.73 -0.91 3.51
N LYS A 129 -10.08 0.23 3.34
CA LYS A 129 -9.62 0.70 2.03
C LYS A 129 -8.21 0.18 1.74
N VAL A 130 -7.83 0.14 0.47
CA VAL A 130 -6.51 -0.37 0.05
C VAL A 130 -5.75 0.68 -0.73
N ILE A 131 -4.56 1.02 -0.27
CA ILE A 131 -3.56 1.72 -1.07
C ILE A 131 -2.80 0.67 -1.89
N LEU A 132 -2.99 0.69 -3.20
CA LEU A 132 -2.24 -0.12 -4.16
C LEU A 132 -1.04 0.69 -4.65
N ASP A 133 0.13 0.38 -4.13
CA ASP A 133 1.39 0.89 -4.66
C ASP A 133 1.76 0.11 -5.93
N ALA A 134 1.40 0.69 -7.08
CA ALA A 134 1.65 0.12 -8.39
C ALA A 134 3.03 0.47 -8.95
N THR A 135 3.92 1.07 -8.15
CA THR A 135 5.26 1.48 -8.62
C THR A 135 6.04 0.33 -9.21
N TYR A 136 5.94 -0.82 -8.57
CA TYR A 136 6.75 -2.00 -8.87
C TYR A 136 6.09 -2.95 -9.88
N LEU A 137 4.90 -2.61 -10.35
CA LEU A 137 4.24 -3.34 -11.43
C LEU A 137 4.69 -2.81 -12.78
N ASN A 138 4.79 -3.73 -13.75
CA ASN A 138 4.85 -3.35 -15.15
C ASN A 138 3.42 -3.30 -15.70
N GLU A 139 3.25 -2.72 -16.89
CA GLU A 139 1.92 -2.57 -17.49
C GLU A 139 1.16 -3.90 -17.63
N ASN A 140 1.82 -4.96 -18.11
CA ASN A 140 1.18 -6.27 -18.28
C ASN A 140 0.65 -6.85 -16.97
N HIS A 141 1.45 -6.81 -15.90
CA HIS A 141 1.05 -7.32 -14.59
C HIS A 141 0.04 -6.42 -13.88
N TYR A 142 0.12 -5.10 -14.07
CA TYR A 142 -0.90 -4.17 -13.61
C TYR A 142 -2.26 -4.45 -14.25
N ASN A 143 -2.29 -4.63 -15.57
CA ASN A 143 -3.51 -4.95 -16.30
C ASN A 143 -4.06 -6.33 -15.91
N ALA A 144 -3.21 -7.35 -15.79
CA ALA A 144 -3.61 -8.68 -15.33
C ALA A 144 -4.17 -8.66 -13.90
N LEU A 145 -3.59 -7.85 -13.00
CA LEU A 145 -4.12 -7.66 -11.66
C LEU A 145 -5.49 -6.98 -11.68
N TRP A 146 -5.66 -5.90 -12.44
CA TRP A 146 -6.95 -5.21 -12.53
C TRP A 146 -8.02 -6.07 -13.18
N GLN A 147 -7.69 -6.83 -14.22
CA GLN A 147 -8.62 -7.81 -14.80
C GLN A 147 -9.09 -8.84 -13.76
N TYR A 148 -8.16 -9.33 -12.92
CA TYR A 148 -8.54 -10.22 -11.82
C TYR A 148 -9.46 -9.52 -10.81
N LEU A 149 -9.13 -8.30 -10.41
CA LEU A 149 -9.93 -7.52 -9.44
C LEU A 149 -11.34 -7.24 -9.98
N GLU A 150 -11.48 -6.88 -11.25
CA GLU A 150 -12.77 -6.62 -11.90
C GLU A 150 -13.65 -7.87 -12.00
N GLN A 151 -13.06 -9.06 -12.06
CA GLN A 151 -13.79 -10.33 -12.06
C GLN A 151 -14.19 -10.81 -10.67
N ASN A 152 -13.48 -10.38 -9.62
CA ASN A 152 -13.57 -10.98 -8.28
C ASN A 152 -14.00 -10.01 -7.17
N ALA A 153 -14.06 -8.71 -7.46
CA ALA A 153 -14.56 -7.67 -6.56
C ALA A 153 -15.80 -6.99 -7.16
N THR A 154 -16.67 -6.51 -6.27
CA THR A 154 -17.83 -5.69 -6.63
C THR A 154 -17.38 -4.28 -7.05
N VAL A 155 -18.23 -3.59 -7.81
CA VAL A 155 -18.00 -2.19 -8.20
C VAL A 155 -17.79 -1.29 -6.99
N ASP A 156 -18.47 -1.55 -5.87
CA ASP A 156 -18.30 -0.76 -4.64
C ASP A 156 -16.98 -1.07 -3.93
N GLU A 157 -16.54 -2.33 -3.87
CA GLU A 157 -15.21 -2.68 -3.34
C GLU A 157 -14.09 -2.03 -4.16
N LEU A 158 -14.21 -1.99 -5.50
CA LEU A 158 -13.19 -1.37 -6.37
C LEU A 158 -13.03 0.14 -6.11
N LYS A 159 -14.09 0.85 -5.69
CA LYS A 159 -14.02 2.27 -5.31
C LYS A 159 -13.15 2.51 -4.07
N HIS A 160 -12.87 1.47 -3.28
CA HIS A 160 -12.04 1.55 -2.08
C HIS A 160 -10.55 1.29 -2.35
N ILE A 161 -10.16 1.10 -3.62
CA ILE A 161 -8.75 0.99 -4.03
C ILE A 161 -8.24 2.35 -4.47
N ILE A 162 -7.14 2.79 -3.85
CA ILE A 162 -6.39 3.98 -4.25
C ILE A 162 -5.07 3.53 -4.85
N THR A 163 -4.89 3.72 -6.15
CA THR A 163 -3.62 3.43 -6.83
C THR A 163 -2.66 4.62 -6.74
N ILE A 164 -1.41 4.36 -6.35
CA ILE A 164 -0.32 5.35 -6.34
C ILE A 164 0.93 4.80 -7.01
N ASN A 165 1.87 5.69 -7.32
CA ASN A 165 3.26 5.36 -7.57
C ASN A 165 4.13 6.24 -6.69
N VAL A 166 5.02 5.65 -5.89
CA VAL A 166 6.03 6.37 -5.10
C VAL A 166 7.10 6.95 -6.02
N ARG A 167 7.70 8.05 -5.57
CA ARG A 167 8.72 8.80 -6.30
C ARG A 167 10.09 8.48 -5.71
N PHE A 168 11.00 8.02 -6.55
CA PHE A 168 12.39 7.73 -6.20
C PHE A 168 13.31 8.92 -6.47
#